data_AF-A0A414HEZ0-F1
#
_entry.id   AF-A0A414HEZ0-F1
#
_cell.length_a   1.000
_cell.length_b   1.000
_cell.length_c   1.000
_cell.angle_alpha   90.00
_cell.angle_beta   90.00
_cell.angle_gamma   90.00
#
_symmetry.space_group_name_H-M   'P 1'
#
loop_
_entity.id
_entity.type
_entity.pdbx_description
1 polymer ?
#
loop_
_entity_poly.entity_id
_entity_poly.type
_entity_poly.pdbx_seq_one_letter_code
_entity_poly.pdbx_strand_id
1 'polypeptide(L)'
;MKLTLNRKFRGSTYTIGDLSINGKFFCNTIEDTVRELPAVCPNTPNGCSCTCKEKIYARTAIPAGTYKVTLQYSPKYKKKMPYLHDVPHFLGILIHSGNTESDSAGCIIVGNNTVKGKVLESRATFQKLYSILESETDITIQIV
;
A
#
# COMPACT_ATOMS: atom_id res chain seq x y z
N MET A 1 -8.82 -14.49 3.43
CA MET A 1 -9.22 -13.11 3.80
C MET A 1 -9.12 -12.15 2.63
N LYS A 2 -10.10 -11.23 2.48
CA LYS A 2 -10.07 -10.17 1.47
C LYS A 2 -9.93 -8.80 2.13
N LEU A 3 -8.86 -8.09 1.78
CA LEU A 3 -8.70 -6.66 2.04
C LEU A 3 -9.26 -5.85 0.87
N THR A 4 -9.86 -4.71 1.15
CA THR A 4 -10.31 -3.77 0.11
C THR A 4 -9.91 -2.37 0.49
N LEU A 5 -9.06 -1.74 -0.33
CA LEU A 5 -8.64 -0.36 -0.20
C LEU A 5 -9.45 0.46 -1.20
N ASN A 6 -10.39 1.26 -0.70
CA ASN A 6 -11.20 2.17 -1.50
C ASN A 6 -10.64 3.58 -1.41
N ARG A 7 -10.09 4.11 -2.49
CA ARG A 7 -9.54 5.48 -2.54
C ARG A 7 -10.67 6.50 -2.58
N LYS A 8 -10.92 7.14 -1.45
CA LYS A 8 -11.97 8.17 -1.29
C LYS A 8 -11.54 9.57 -1.70
N PHE A 9 -10.24 9.85 -1.70
CA PHE A 9 -9.70 11.14 -2.13
C PHE A 9 -8.41 10.93 -2.92
N ARG A 10 -8.38 11.43 -4.16
CA ARG A 10 -7.20 11.41 -5.04
C ARG A 10 -6.74 12.85 -5.24
N GLY A 11 -5.75 13.28 -4.46
CA GLY A 11 -5.16 14.61 -4.53
C GLY A 11 -3.95 14.65 -5.46
N SER A 12 -3.42 15.85 -5.68
CA SER A 12 -2.22 16.08 -6.51
C SER A 12 -0.91 15.66 -5.84
N THR A 13 -0.91 15.48 -4.52
CA THR A 13 0.26 15.08 -3.73
C THR A 13 0.04 13.75 -3.00
N TYR A 14 -1.13 13.57 -2.38
CA TYR A 14 -1.47 12.38 -1.61
C TYR A 14 -2.83 11.80 -2.01
N THR A 15 -3.01 10.52 -1.68
CA THR A 15 -4.28 9.79 -1.84
C THR A 15 -4.72 9.26 -0.48
N ILE A 16 -5.99 9.47 -0.11
CA ILE A 16 -6.57 8.87 1.09
C ILE A 16 -7.52 7.76 0.69
N GLY A 17 -7.41 6.62 1.36
CA GLY A 17 -8.33 5.50 1.21
C GLY A 17 -8.94 5.03 2.52
N ASP A 18 -9.93 4.15 2.38
CA ASP A 18 -10.50 3.35 3.46
C ASP A 18 -10.13 1.89 3.22
N LEU A 19 -9.46 1.28 4.20
CA LEU A 19 -9.12 -0.12 4.20
C LEU A 19 -10.20 -0.90 4.96
N SER A 20 -10.78 -1.89 4.31
CA SER A 20 -11.76 -2.81 4.88
C SER A 20 -11.22 -4.23 4.89
N ILE A 21 -11.61 -5.01 5.91
CA ILE A 21 -11.31 -6.44 6.03
C ILE A 21 -12.64 -7.19 5.89
N ASN A 22 -12.73 -8.06 4.88
CA ASN A 22 -13.95 -8.81 4.55
C ASN A 22 -15.20 -7.91 4.47
N GLY A 23 -15.06 -6.73 3.86
CA GLY A 23 -16.15 -5.76 3.68
C GLY A 23 -16.45 -4.86 4.89
N LYS A 24 -15.83 -5.11 6.05
CA LYS A 24 -15.97 -4.24 7.23
C LYS A 24 -14.85 -3.21 7.27
N PHE A 25 -15.21 -1.93 7.39
CA PHE A 25 -14.23 -0.86 7.58
C PHE A 25 -13.28 -1.19 8.75
N PHE A 26 -11.99 -1.01 8.51
CA PHE A 26 -10.94 -1.26 9.50
C PHE A 26 -10.18 0.02 9.85
N CYS A 27 -9.62 0.72 8.87
CA CYS A 27 -8.88 1.97 9.08
C CYS A 27 -8.83 2.83 7.81
N ASN A 28 -8.19 3.99 7.89
CA ASN A 28 -7.85 4.79 6.71
C ASN A 28 -6.43 4.47 6.22
N THR A 29 -6.14 4.91 5.01
CA THR A 29 -4.81 4.84 4.41
C THR A 29 -4.35 6.18 3.88
N ILE A 30 -3.04 6.35 3.78
CA ILE A 30 -2.42 7.37 2.94
C ILE A 30 -1.41 6.71 2.00
N GLU A 31 -1.46 7.16 0.74
CA GLU A 31 -0.56 6.74 -0.33
C GLU A 31 -0.06 7.99 -1.06
N ASP A 32 0.94 7.79 -1.92
CA ASP A 32 1.34 8.78 -2.92
C ASP A 32 0.20 9.17 -3.89
N THR A 33 0.49 10.09 -4.80
CA THR A 33 -0.43 10.46 -5.90
C THR A 33 -0.69 9.27 -6.83
N VAL A 34 -1.96 9.02 -7.17
CA VAL A 34 -2.34 8.08 -8.24
C VAL A 34 -1.94 8.66 -9.59
N ARG A 35 -1.27 7.86 -10.42
CA ARG A 35 -0.86 8.24 -11.78
C ARG A 35 -1.32 7.17 -12.75
N GLU A 36 -1.67 7.59 -13.95
CA GLU A 36 -1.93 6.67 -15.06
C GLU A 36 -0.60 6.07 -15.49
N LEU A 37 -0.42 4.77 -15.21
CA LEU A 37 0.76 4.01 -15.61
C LEU A 37 0.39 3.07 -16.77
N PRO A 38 1.34 2.74 -17.66
CA PRO A 38 1.12 1.68 -18.65
C PRO A 38 0.66 0.38 -17.98
N ALA A 39 -0.12 -0.45 -18.66
CA ALA A 39 -0.61 -1.71 -18.07
C ALA A 39 0.53 -2.66 -17.65
N VAL A 40 1.66 -2.60 -18.35
CA VAL A 40 2.83 -3.45 -18.10
C VAL A 40 4.08 -2.60 -17.92
N CYS A 41 4.98 -3.08 -17.06
CA CYS A 41 6.34 -2.58 -16.96
C CYS A 41 7.29 -3.60 -17.60
N PRO A 42 8.17 -3.22 -18.52
CA PRO A 42 9.15 -4.16 -19.09
C PRO A 42 10.24 -4.58 -18.08
N ASN A 43 10.45 -3.79 -17.02
CA ASN A 43 11.58 -3.95 -16.11
C ASN A 43 11.25 -4.69 -14.82
N THR A 44 10.12 -4.37 -14.18
CA THR A 44 9.84 -4.90 -12.83
C THR A 44 9.61 -6.42 -12.77
N PRO A 45 9.05 -7.10 -13.80
CA PRO A 45 9.01 -8.57 -13.81
C PRO A 45 10.40 -9.22 -13.76
N ASN A 46 11.44 -8.52 -14.25
CA ASN A 46 12.83 -8.99 -14.23
C ASN A 46 13.58 -8.53 -12.96
N GLY A 47 12.89 -7.96 -11.97
CA GLY A 47 13.49 -7.42 -10.75
C GLY A 47 14.22 -6.09 -10.95
N CYS A 48 14.12 -5.46 -12.11
CA CYS A 48 14.73 -4.16 -12.39
C CYS A 48 13.77 -3.01 -12.06
N SER A 49 14.32 -1.89 -11.60
CA SER A 49 13.54 -0.67 -11.34
C SER A 49 12.78 -0.21 -12.59
N CYS A 50 11.54 0.24 -12.38
CA CYS A 50 10.71 0.81 -13.45
C CYS A 50 11.34 2.11 -13.99
N THR A 51 11.30 2.26 -15.32
CA THR A 51 11.82 3.41 -16.07
C THR A 51 10.73 4.12 -16.88
N CYS A 52 9.46 3.72 -16.73
CA CYS A 52 8.33 4.37 -17.41
C CYS A 52 8.22 5.84 -16.96
N LYS A 53 8.04 6.74 -17.93
CA LYS A 53 8.07 8.20 -17.73
C LYS A 53 6.99 8.70 -16.77
N GLU A 54 5.85 8.02 -16.75
CA GLU A 54 4.68 8.36 -15.95
C GLU A 54 4.90 8.07 -14.46
N LYS A 55 5.80 7.11 -14.14
CA LYS A 55 6.12 6.76 -12.76
C LYS A 55 7.17 7.71 -12.21
N ILE A 56 6.80 8.39 -11.12
CA ILE A 56 7.74 9.13 -10.29
C ILE A 56 8.15 8.27 -9.11
N TYR A 57 9.45 8.00 -8.99
CA TYR A 57 10.01 7.23 -7.87
C TYR A 57 9.60 7.83 -6.53
N ALA A 58 9.15 6.97 -5.61
CA ALA A 58 8.69 7.32 -4.26
C ALA A 58 7.59 8.40 -4.19
N ARG A 59 6.86 8.64 -5.31
CA ARG A 59 5.78 9.63 -5.42
C ARG A 59 4.65 9.16 -6.35
N THR A 60 4.44 7.85 -6.40
CA THR A 60 3.41 7.22 -7.24
C THR A 60 2.77 6.10 -6.46
N ALA A 61 1.44 6.14 -6.32
CA ALA A 61 0.69 5.07 -5.67
C ALA A 61 0.60 3.82 -6.53
N ILE A 62 0.31 2.70 -5.87
CA ILE A 62 0.12 1.39 -6.50
C ILE A 62 -1.03 1.47 -7.54
N PRO A 63 -0.94 0.82 -8.71
CA PRO A 63 -2.05 0.78 -9.65
C PRO A 63 -3.31 0.15 -9.02
N ALA A 64 -4.48 0.48 -9.55
CA ALA A 64 -5.68 -0.26 -9.18
C ALA A 64 -5.56 -1.71 -9.64
N GLY A 65 -6.10 -2.65 -8.87
CA GLY A 65 -5.94 -4.08 -9.15
C GLY A 65 -6.15 -4.95 -7.91
N THR A 66 -5.98 -6.25 -8.09
CA THR A 66 -6.04 -7.22 -7.00
C THR A 66 -4.68 -7.89 -6.87
N TYR A 67 -4.11 -7.86 -5.67
CA TYR A 67 -2.77 -8.37 -5.37
C TYR A 67 -2.84 -9.42 -4.27
N LYS A 68 -1.98 -10.44 -4.37
CA LYS A 68 -1.74 -11.37 -3.27
C LYS A 68 -0.93 -10.65 -2.18
N VAL A 69 -1.25 -10.93 -0.93
CA VAL A 69 -0.52 -10.43 0.24
C VAL A 69 0.03 -11.60 1.05
N THR A 70 1.29 -11.49 1.49
CA THR A 70 1.89 -12.44 2.45
C THR A 70 2.73 -11.70 3.47
N LEU A 71 3.02 -12.31 4.62
CA LEU A 71 4.00 -11.76 5.56
C LEU A 71 5.42 -12.19 5.19
N GLN A 72 6.24 -11.26 4.67
CA GLN A 72 7.63 -11.52 4.29
C GLN A 72 8.63 -10.74 5.15
N TYR A 73 9.81 -11.31 5.37
CA TYR A 73 10.87 -10.61 6.08
C TYR A 73 11.34 -9.38 5.28
N SER A 74 11.31 -8.21 5.91
CA SER A 74 11.82 -6.97 5.34
C SER A 74 13.18 -6.62 5.95
N PRO A 75 14.26 -6.50 5.14
CA PRO A 75 15.56 -6.05 5.64
C PRO A 75 15.52 -4.65 6.26
N LYS A 76 14.68 -3.76 5.72
CA LYS A 76 14.48 -2.39 6.22
C LYS A 76 13.93 -2.36 7.64
N TYR A 77 12.89 -3.16 7.91
CA TYR A 77 12.21 -3.18 9.20
C TYR A 77 12.70 -4.27 10.15
N LYS A 78 13.57 -5.18 9.67
CA LYS A 78 14.14 -6.32 10.41
C LYS A 78 13.08 -7.24 11.03
N LYS A 79 11.94 -7.39 10.35
CA LYS A 79 10.82 -8.27 10.77
C LYS A 79 9.93 -8.62 9.58
N LYS A 80 9.03 -9.58 9.78
CA LYS A 80 7.98 -9.89 8.80
C LYS A 80 7.03 -8.70 8.64
N MET A 81 6.67 -8.38 7.41
CA MET A 81 5.81 -7.25 7.04
C MET A 81 4.80 -7.72 5.97
N PRO A 82 3.58 -7.16 5.93
CA PRO A 82 2.63 -7.44 4.86
C PRO A 82 3.19 -6.93 3.54
N TYR A 83 3.39 -7.85 2.60
CA TYR A 83 4.04 -7.65 1.31
C TYR A 83 3.05 -7.93 0.18
N LEU A 84 2.94 -7.01 -0.78
CA LEU A 84 2.10 -7.14 -1.98
C LEU A 84 2.94 -7.73 -3.13
N HIS A 85 2.45 -8.80 -3.73
CA HIS A 85 3.12 -9.50 -4.83
C HIS A 85 2.77 -8.94 -6.19
N ASP A 86 3.74 -9.04 -7.11
CA ASP A 86 3.57 -8.83 -8.54
C ASP A 86 2.92 -7.49 -8.91
N VAL A 87 3.20 -6.45 -8.12
CA VAL A 87 2.68 -5.10 -8.34
C VAL A 87 3.37 -4.48 -9.56
N PRO A 88 2.65 -4.22 -10.68
CA PRO A 88 3.25 -3.67 -11.90
C PRO A 88 3.90 -2.33 -11.61
N HIS A 89 5.13 -2.13 -12.09
CA HIS A 89 5.95 -0.92 -11.88
C HIS A 89 6.52 -0.72 -10.48
N PHE A 90 6.37 -1.68 -9.58
CA PHE A 90 6.95 -1.58 -8.25
C PHE A 90 7.73 -2.83 -7.86
N LEU A 91 8.65 -2.65 -6.92
CA LEU A 91 9.41 -3.72 -6.27
C LEU A 91 9.34 -3.47 -4.77
N GLY A 92 9.18 -4.51 -3.96
CA GLY A 92 9.37 -4.36 -2.52
C GLY A 92 8.22 -3.67 -1.77
N ILE A 93 6.96 -3.82 -2.21
CA ILE A 93 5.85 -3.00 -1.68
C ILE A 93 5.19 -3.64 -0.47
N LEU A 94 4.97 -2.80 0.55
CA LEU A 94 4.50 -3.19 1.86
C LEU A 94 3.26 -2.41 2.29
N ILE A 95 2.57 -2.93 3.31
CA ILE A 95 1.67 -2.15 4.17
C ILE A 95 2.44 -1.85 5.46
N HIS A 96 2.54 -0.58 5.87
CA HIS A 96 3.31 -0.21 7.07
C HIS A 96 2.76 1.03 7.79
N SER A 97 3.41 1.40 8.89
CA SER A 97 3.12 2.62 9.64
C SER A 97 3.93 3.82 9.12
N GLY A 98 3.36 5.00 9.22
CA GLY A 98 3.85 6.29 8.70
C GLY A 98 2.75 7.33 8.93
N ASN A 99 2.97 8.59 8.57
CA ASN A 99 1.98 9.64 8.82
C ASN A 99 1.53 10.38 7.55
N THR A 100 2.37 10.40 6.53
CA THR A 100 2.18 11.20 5.30
C THR A 100 2.51 10.38 4.06
N GLU A 101 2.18 10.89 2.89
CA GLU A 101 2.63 10.35 1.59
C GLU A 101 4.15 10.31 1.49
N SER A 102 4.88 11.24 2.11
CA SER A 102 6.35 11.21 2.09
C SER A 102 6.96 9.99 2.80
N ASP A 103 6.21 9.37 3.71
CA ASP A 103 6.61 8.12 4.37
C ASP A 103 6.31 6.88 3.50
N SER A 104 5.46 7.02 2.47
CA SER A 104 4.91 5.91 1.65
C SER A 104 5.98 5.33 0.74
N ALA A 105 6.63 6.19 -0.06
CA ALA A 105 7.55 5.77 -1.12
C ALA A 105 6.95 4.68 -2.04
N GLY A 106 5.65 4.77 -2.33
CA GLY A 106 4.88 3.80 -3.10
C GLY A 106 4.20 2.70 -2.29
N CYS A 107 4.37 2.64 -0.97
CA CYS A 107 3.71 1.68 -0.08
C CYS A 107 2.35 2.19 0.43
N ILE A 108 1.56 1.30 1.04
CA ILE A 108 0.31 1.68 1.70
C ILE A 108 0.61 1.97 3.17
N ILE A 109 0.28 3.18 3.62
CA ILE A 109 0.35 3.53 5.04
C ILE A 109 -1.02 3.43 5.67
N VAL A 110 -1.12 2.79 6.83
CA VAL A 110 -2.36 2.64 7.59
C VAL A 110 -2.40 3.54 8.83
N GLY A 111 -3.59 4.05 9.16
CA GLY A 111 -3.83 4.85 10.36
C GLY A 111 -5.23 5.47 10.38
N ASN A 112 -5.41 6.51 11.20
CA ASN A 112 -6.66 7.27 11.31
C ASN A 112 -6.51 8.63 10.62
N ASN A 113 -7.35 8.90 9.62
CA ASN A 113 -7.36 10.17 8.90
C ASN A 113 -8.23 11.21 9.63
N THR A 114 -7.69 11.78 10.72
CA THR A 114 -8.34 12.87 11.48
C THR A 114 -7.79 14.26 11.13
N VAL A 115 -6.74 14.31 10.31
CA VAL A 115 -6.08 15.54 9.84
C VAL A 115 -5.92 15.47 8.33
N LYS A 116 -6.22 16.57 7.63
CA LYS A 116 -6.09 16.65 6.17
C LYS A 116 -4.66 16.29 5.73
N GLY A 117 -4.56 15.35 4.78
CA GLY A 117 -3.29 14.91 4.20
C GLY A 117 -2.41 14.07 5.13
N LYS A 118 -2.97 13.51 6.22
CA LYS A 118 -2.21 12.66 7.16
C LYS A 118 -3.04 11.52 7.69
N VAL A 119 -2.36 10.47 8.14
CA VAL A 119 -2.93 9.50 9.09
C VAL A 119 -2.17 9.57 10.41
N LEU A 120 -2.89 9.38 11.52
CA LEU A 120 -2.35 9.32 12.88
C LEU A 120 -2.54 7.91 13.45
N GLU A 121 -2.00 7.63 14.63
CA GLU A 121 -2.10 6.32 15.29
C GLU A 121 -1.63 5.14 14.42
N SER A 122 -0.71 5.41 13.50
CA SER A 122 -0.33 4.45 12.45
C SER A 122 0.39 3.22 12.99
N ARG A 123 1.19 3.36 14.05
CA ARG A 123 1.86 2.23 14.72
C ARG A 123 0.84 1.29 15.38
N ALA A 124 -0.10 1.83 16.15
CA ALA A 124 -1.14 1.06 16.80
C ALA A 124 -2.07 0.39 15.78
N THR A 125 -2.44 1.12 14.72
CA THR A 125 -3.26 0.60 13.62
C THR A 125 -2.54 -0.52 12.87
N PHE A 126 -1.25 -0.33 12.54
CA PHE A 126 -0.44 -1.36 11.90
C PHE A 126 -0.30 -2.61 12.76
N GLN A 127 -0.09 -2.47 14.08
CA GLN A 127 0.01 -3.62 14.97
C GLN A 127 -1.29 -4.43 15.00
N LYS A 128 -2.45 -3.76 15.09
CA LYS A 128 -3.76 -4.42 15.02
C LYS A 128 -3.96 -5.14 13.68
N LEU A 129 -3.59 -4.49 12.57
CA LEU A 129 -3.67 -5.12 11.25
C LEU A 129 -2.77 -6.35 11.19
N TYR A 130 -1.52 -6.22 11.61
CA TYR A 130 -0.53 -7.30 11.58
C TYR A 130 -1.03 -8.53 12.35
N SER A 131 -1.59 -8.35 13.56
CA SER A 131 -2.15 -9.45 14.35
C SER A 131 -3.34 -10.14 13.71
N ILE A 132 -4.09 -9.45 12.84
CA ILE A 132 -5.15 -10.08 12.05
C ILE A 132 -4.55 -10.87 10.88
N LEU A 133 -3.53 -10.32 10.22
CA LEU A 133 -2.92 -10.95 9.05
C LEU A 133 -2.04 -12.16 9.41
N GLU A 134 -1.46 -12.22 10.61
CA GLU A 134 -0.56 -13.30 11.01
C GLU A 134 -1.25 -14.65 11.20
N SER A 135 -2.56 -14.66 11.45
CA SER A 135 -3.38 -15.88 11.54
C SER A 135 -3.93 -16.36 10.19
N GLU A 136 -3.65 -15.63 9.11
CA GLU A 136 -4.26 -15.87 7.79
C GLU A 136 -3.24 -16.42 6.79
N THR A 137 -3.69 -17.34 5.94
CA THR A 137 -2.83 -18.03 4.96
C THR A 137 -3.08 -17.61 3.51
N ASP A 138 -4.29 -17.13 3.21
CA ASP A 138 -4.67 -16.65 1.88
C ASP A 138 -5.25 -15.24 1.99
N ILE A 139 -4.44 -14.24 1.64
CA ILE A 139 -4.79 -12.83 1.78
C ILE A 139 -4.68 -12.18 0.41
N THR A 140 -5.74 -11.48 0.02
CA THR A 140 -5.75 -10.63 -1.17
C THR A 140 -6.08 -9.20 -0.78
N ILE A 141 -5.58 -8.23 -1.54
CA ILE A 141 -5.99 -6.83 -1.45
C ILE A 141 -6.49 -6.36 -2.79
N GLN A 142 -7.72 -5.87 -2.81
CA GLN A 142 -8.29 -5.18 -3.97
C GLN A 142 -8.15 -3.66 -3.74
N ILE A 143 -7.49 -2.97 -4.67
CA ILE A 143 -7.32 -1.52 -4.68
C ILE A 143 -8.27 -0.94 -5.73
N VAL A 144 -9.19 -0.07 -5.31
CA VAL A 144 -10.19 0.60 -6.14
C VAL A 144 -10.15 2.12 -6.02
#